data_AF-R9PMM3-F1
#
_entry.id   AF-R9PMM3-F1
#
_cell.length_a   1.000
_cell.length_b   1.000
_cell.length_c   1.000
_cell.angle_alpha   90.00
_cell.angle_beta   90.00
_cell.angle_gamma   90.00
#
_symmetry.space_group_name_H-M   'P 1'
#
loop_
_entity.id
_entity.type
_entity.pdbx_description
1 polymer ?
#
loop_
_entity_poly.entity_id
_entity_poly.type
_entity_poly.pdbx_seq_one_letter_code
_entity_poly.pdbx_strand_id
1 'polypeptide(L)'
;MKLAKSGLLLSSAVLLAACGSDDDHVETPMSSVRVTHASADAPMVEVKANGETFAGLSMVDYRQGSAWVPVASGSYDISVDAILPGDNAEVIAANLEFSPDMQYDIIALNYAASIEPVVLSRSSDAVDAASVRLDVLHGHPDVGGVDIYLTTAADITSEAAAITNLEFKVDSADLPVTVPADTYRIRITGTGSKTVVFDSGEVALAGGSDLMLTAVPNSDMGSVSPVNVLLADGSAVSVVRDMAETSHVRVVHAVDDAPMVDVLASGAPVTGFTGIAFNEIPFRSGDLPAASYDLSVAASADNSLVVIDAPGVMLDAGAETSIYAVGKLNSITDSTIEPLVISEDLRSVALYSKVRVVHASPTAGDLGPVDIHASADGNFSADTVVLAGINFKDNAVLNVAGGTYTFAVILASDTTYSPAIETMATIENGGVYTAVATDDFSDLVLNVDTMAP
;
A
#
# COMPACT_ATOMS: atom_id res chain seq x y z
N MET A 1 -61.45 11.68 -71.00
CA MET A 1 -60.40 10.65 -70.81
C MET A 1 -60.24 10.39 -69.32
N LYS A 2 -60.76 9.25 -68.88
CA LYS A 2 -60.56 8.59 -67.57
C LYS A 2 -60.35 7.12 -67.90
N LEU A 3 -59.27 6.51 -67.44
CA LEU A 3 -58.98 5.07 -67.38
C LEU A 3 -58.01 4.96 -66.18
N ALA A 4 -58.32 4.49 -64.97
CA ALA A 4 -59.13 3.37 -64.44
C ALA A 4 -58.47 1.99 -64.56
N LYS A 5 -58.39 1.33 -63.38
CA LYS A 5 -58.17 -0.12 -63.09
C LYS A 5 -56.70 -0.54 -62.91
N SER A 6 -56.30 -1.42 -61.99
CA SER A 6 -56.97 -2.24 -60.96
C SER A 6 -55.90 -2.99 -60.15
N GLY A 7 -56.22 -3.39 -58.91
CA GLY A 7 -55.67 -4.59 -58.23
C GLY A 7 -54.48 -4.31 -57.29
N LEU A 8 -54.33 -4.93 -56.13
CA LEU A 8 -55.03 -6.06 -55.53
C LEU A 8 -54.77 -6.05 -54.01
N LEU A 9 -55.82 -6.35 -53.24
CA LEU A 9 -55.79 -6.59 -51.80
C LEU A 9 -54.91 -7.81 -51.46
N LEU A 10 -54.10 -7.71 -50.40
CA LEU A 10 -53.67 -8.86 -49.62
C LEU A 10 -53.91 -8.60 -48.13
N SER A 11 -55.08 -9.05 -47.68
CA SER A 11 -55.43 -9.29 -46.29
C SER A 11 -54.56 -10.43 -45.74
N SER A 12 -53.75 -10.17 -44.73
CA SER A 12 -53.19 -11.20 -43.85
C SER A 12 -53.59 -10.85 -42.42
N ALA A 13 -54.61 -11.55 -41.93
CA ALA A 13 -54.97 -11.58 -40.53
C ALA A 13 -53.88 -12.36 -39.79
N VAL A 14 -53.02 -11.65 -39.07
CA VAL A 14 -52.15 -12.27 -38.07
C VAL A 14 -53.01 -12.46 -36.82
N LEU A 15 -53.35 -13.72 -36.55
CA LEU A 15 -53.89 -14.14 -35.27
C LEU A 15 -52.82 -13.85 -34.21
N LEU A 16 -53.10 -12.90 -33.32
CA LEU A 16 -52.35 -12.78 -32.07
C LEU A 16 -52.62 -14.04 -31.25
N ALA A 17 -51.71 -15.01 -31.33
CA ALA A 17 -51.58 -16.02 -30.30
C ALA A 17 -51.00 -15.33 -29.07
N ALA A 18 -51.87 -15.03 -28.11
CA ALA A 18 -51.50 -14.72 -26.74
C ALA A 18 -50.87 -15.99 -26.14
N CYS A 19 -49.54 -16.08 -26.17
CA CYS A 19 -48.83 -16.95 -25.24
C CYS A 19 -48.65 -16.16 -23.94
N GLY A 20 -49.54 -16.43 -22.98
CA GLY A 20 -49.23 -16.21 -21.57
C GLY A 20 -48.21 -17.24 -21.13
N SER A 21 -47.04 -16.77 -20.72
CA SER A 21 -46.20 -17.43 -19.73
C SER A 21 -45.88 -16.33 -18.73
N ASP A 22 -46.65 -16.29 -17.64
CA ASP A 22 -46.20 -15.66 -16.41
C ASP A 22 -45.02 -16.50 -15.93
N ASP A 23 -43.83 -16.17 -16.42
CA ASP A 23 -42.61 -16.57 -15.74
C ASP A 23 -42.46 -15.57 -14.59
N ASP A 24 -43.08 -15.90 -13.45
CA ASP A 24 -42.77 -15.31 -12.15
C ASP A 24 -41.30 -15.61 -11.84
N HIS A 25 -40.38 -14.87 -12.46
CA HIS A 25 -39.03 -14.77 -11.96
C HIS A 25 -39.14 -14.12 -10.59
N VAL A 26 -39.03 -14.95 -9.55
CA VAL A 26 -38.75 -14.46 -8.20
C VAL A 26 -37.38 -13.80 -8.29
N GLU A 27 -37.36 -12.49 -8.52
CA GLU A 27 -36.16 -11.67 -8.36
C GLU A 27 -35.60 -11.99 -6.98
N THR A 28 -34.44 -12.62 -6.93
CA THR A 28 -33.74 -12.86 -5.67
C THR A 28 -33.43 -11.50 -5.08
N PRO A 29 -33.96 -11.15 -3.89
CA PRO A 29 -33.69 -9.85 -3.31
C PRO A 29 -32.19 -9.64 -3.19
N MET A 30 -31.67 -8.52 -3.69
CA MET A 30 -30.22 -8.26 -3.73
C MET A 30 -29.83 -7.19 -2.70
N SER A 31 -28.56 -7.22 -2.33
CA SER A 31 -27.86 -6.19 -1.58
C SER A 31 -26.49 -5.95 -2.22
N SER A 32 -25.79 -4.90 -1.81
CA SER A 32 -24.43 -4.61 -2.27
C SER A 32 -23.46 -4.62 -1.11
N VAL A 33 -22.31 -5.26 -1.28
CA VAL A 33 -21.27 -5.34 -0.26
C VAL A 33 -19.97 -4.78 -0.81
N ARG A 34 -19.27 -4.00 0.00
CA ARG A 34 -17.89 -3.58 -0.26
C ARG A 34 -17.05 -3.92 0.96
N VAL A 35 -15.85 -4.44 0.72
CA VAL A 35 -14.92 -4.81 1.79
C VAL A 35 -13.66 -3.95 1.69
N THR A 36 -13.18 -3.42 2.82
CA THR A 36 -11.94 -2.65 2.92
C THR A 36 -11.05 -3.24 4.01
N HIS A 37 -9.78 -3.49 3.70
CA HIS A 37 -8.79 -3.89 4.68
C HIS A 37 -8.07 -2.66 5.27
N ALA A 38 -8.32 -2.39 6.54
CA ALA A 38 -7.87 -1.18 7.24
C ALA A 38 -7.05 -1.48 8.51
N SER A 39 -6.54 -2.70 8.67
CA SER A 39 -5.68 -3.08 9.79
C SER A 39 -4.21 -2.87 9.43
N ALA A 40 -3.58 -1.87 10.06
CA ALA A 40 -2.29 -1.34 9.60
C ALA A 40 -1.11 -2.31 9.72
N ASP A 41 -1.09 -3.17 10.74
CA ASP A 41 -0.03 -4.15 10.98
C ASP A 41 -0.43 -5.58 10.57
N ALA A 42 -1.61 -5.77 9.96
CA ALA A 42 -2.02 -7.09 9.50
C ALA A 42 -1.28 -7.49 8.22
N PRO A 43 -1.06 -8.80 8.02
CA PRO A 43 -0.72 -9.35 6.71
C PRO A 43 -1.73 -9.02 5.63
N MET A 44 -1.36 -9.27 4.37
CA MET A 44 -2.34 -9.44 3.30
C MET A 44 -3.36 -10.52 3.69
N VAL A 45 -4.60 -10.34 3.28
CA VAL A 45 -5.69 -11.26 3.62
C VAL A 45 -6.43 -11.79 2.39
N GLU A 46 -6.96 -13.00 2.54
CA GLU A 46 -8.02 -13.54 1.69
C GLU A 46 -9.36 -13.39 2.41
N VAL A 47 -10.37 -12.86 1.72
CA VAL A 47 -11.74 -12.74 2.23
C VAL A 47 -12.59 -13.85 1.62
N LYS A 48 -13.32 -14.59 2.44
CA LYS A 48 -14.19 -15.68 2.03
C LYS A 48 -15.63 -15.44 2.45
N ALA A 49 -16.55 -15.94 1.63
CA ALA A 49 -17.98 -15.99 1.92
C ALA A 49 -18.49 -17.40 1.65
N ASN A 50 -19.06 -18.04 2.68
CA ASN A 50 -19.52 -19.42 2.66
C ASN A 50 -18.40 -20.41 2.23
N GLY A 51 -17.17 -20.15 2.66
CA GLY A 51 -15.99 -20.98 2.41
C GLY A 51 -15.29 -20.75 1.06
N GLU A 52 -15.82 -19.90 0.19
CA GLU A 52 -15.25 -19.58 -1.13
C GLU A 52 -14.67 -18.16 -1.15
N THR A 53 -13.60 -17.93 -1.93
CA THR A 53 -12.99 -16.60 -2.09
C THR A 53 -14.03 -15.59 -2.57
N PHE A 54 -14.29 -14.55 -1.77
CA PHE A 54 -15.29 -13.54 -2.05
C PHE A 54 -14.78 -12.55 -3.10
N ALA A 55 -15.46 -12.45 -4.24
CA ALA A 55 -15.22 -11.43 -5.28
C ALA A 55 -13.75 -11.27 -5.74
N GLY A 56 -12.94 -12.33 -5.68
CA GLY A 56 -11.52 -12.29 -6.06
C GLY A 56 -10.61 -11.61 -5.04
N LEU A 57 -11.08 -11.37 -3.81
CA LEU A 57 -10.32 -10.80 -2.71
C LEU A 57 -9.38 -11.85 -2.07
N SER A 58 -8.36 -12.29 -2.81
CA SER A 58 -7.43 -13.33 -2.36
C SER A 58 -6.07 -12.82 -1.87
N MET A 59 -5.74 -11.55 -2.09
CA MET A 59 -4.46 -10.93 -1.73
C MET A 59 -4.68 -9.44 -1.37
N VAL A 60 -5.65 -9.16 -0.51
CA VAL A 60 -6.02 -7.78 -0.16
C VAL A 60 -5.03 -7.27 0.88
N ASP A 61 -4.25 -6.27 0.54
CA ASP A 61 -3.32 -5.64 1.48
C ASP A 61 -3.98 -4.49 2.26
N TYR A 62 -3.29 -3.98 3.29
CA TYR A 62 -3.68 -2.79 4.02
C TYR A 62 -3.96 -1.62 3.05
N ARG A 63 -5.04 -0.88 3.30
CA ARG A 63 -5.55 0.25 2.50
C ARG A 63 -6.16 -0.14 1.15
N GLN A 64 -6.36 -1.43 0.89
CA GLN A 64 -7.05 -1.93 -0.30
C GLN A 64 -8.48 -2.36 0.01
N GLY A 65 -9.30 -2.46 -1.03
CA GLY A 65 -10.68 -2.92 -0.91
C GLY A 65 -11.32 -3.19 -2.25
N SER A 66 -12.58 -3.63 -2.22
CA SER A 66 -13.35 -4.01 -3.41
C SER A 66 -14.14 -2.84 -4.01
N ALA A 67 -14.61 -3.02 -5.25
CA ALA A 67 -15.79 -2.30 -5.73
C ALA A 67 -17.05 -2.76 -4.96
N TRP A 68 -18.20 -2.12 -5.21
CA TRP A 68 -19.49 -2.70 -4.82
C TRP A 68 -19.71 -4.05 -5.50
N VAL A 69 -19.97 -5.07 -4.70
CA VAL A 69 -20.27 -6.43 -5.14
C VAL A 69 -21.75 -6.71 -4.89
N PRO A 70 -22.57 -6.95 -5.92
CA PRO A 70 -23.95 -7.36 -5.74
C PRO A 70 -23.99 -8.79 -5.21
N VAL A 71 -24.72 -9.00 -4.11
CA VAL A 71 -24.91 -10.32 -3.48
C VAL A 71 -26.40 -10.57 -3.21
N ALA A 72 -26.80 -11.84 -3.20
CA ALA A 72 -28.16 -12.18 -2.76
C ALA A 72 -28.33 -11.78 -1.29
N SER A 73 -29.52 -11.33 -0.92
CA SER A 73 -29.85 -11.04 0.48
C SER A 73 -29.94 -12.34 1.28
N GLY A 74 -29.49 -12.31 2.52
CA GLY A 74 -29.50 -13.43 3.44
C GLY A 74 -28.25 -13.51 4.31
N SER A 75 -28.09 -14.66 4.96
CA SER A 75 -26.98 -14.95 5.86
C SER A 75 -25.75 -15.46 5.10
N TYR A 76 -24.59 -14.91 5.44
CA TYR A 76 -23.28 -15.31 4.93
C TYR A 76 -22.34 -15.63 6.08
N ASP A 77 -21.64 -16.75 5.96
CA ASP A 77 -20.49 -17.06 6.80
C ASP A 77 -19.26 -16.40 6.20
N ILE A 78 -18.78 -15.33 6.84
CA ILE A 78 -17.62 -14.55 6.39
C ILE A 78 -16.41 -14.98 7.20
N SER A 79 -15.35 -15.36 6.52
CA SER A 79 -14.04 -15.55 7.14
C SER A 79 -12.97 -14.72 6.43
N VAL A 80 -11.94 -14.35 7.17
CA VAL A 80 -10.77 -13.64 6.64
C VAL A 80 -9.53 -14.37 7.10
N ASP A 81 -8.72 -14.82 6.14
CA ASP A 81 -7.48 -15.55 6.37
C ASP A 81 -6.28 -14.64 6.12
N ALA A 82 -5.43 -14.45 7.13
CA ALA A 82 -4.14 -13.81 6.98
C ALA A 82 -3.17 -14.73 6.24
N ILE A 83 -2.50 -14.17 5.23
CA ILE A 83 -1.56 -14.87 4.36
C ILE A 83 -0.17 -14.81 4.98
N LEU A 84 0.38 -15.96 5.34
CA LEU A 84 1.65 -16.07 6.04
C LEU A 84 2.69 -16.78 5.15
N PRO A 85 4.00 -16.68 5.47
CA PRO A 85 5.03 -17.45 4.76
C PRO A 85 4.83 -18.98 4.84
N GLY A 86 4.14 -19.44 5.89
CA GLY A 86 3.74 -20.84 6.09
C GLY A 86 2.24 -21.03 5.86
N ASP A 87 1.58 -21.67 6.81
CA ASP A 87 0.13 -21.86 6.74
C ASP A 87 -0.61 -20.54 7.04
N ASN A 88 -1.68 -20.27 6.28
CA ASN A 88 -2.56 -19.13 6.54
C ASN A 88 -3.24 -19.28 7.92
N ALA A 89 -3.63 -18.15 8.51
CA ALA A 89 -4.33 -18.10 9.78
C ALA A 89 -5.68 -17.39 9.63
N GLU A 90 -6.79 -18.03 10.04
CA GLU A 90 -8.08 -17.36 10.12
C GLU A 90 -8.03 -16.29 11.23
N VAL A 91 -8.23 -15.03 10.86
CA VAL A 91 -8.14 -13.86 11.77
C VAL A 91 -9.49 -13.20 12.04
N ILE A 92 -10.47 -13.38 11.15
CA ILE A 92 -11.86 -12.97 11.38
C ILE A 92 -12.78 -14.13 11.01
N ALA A 93 -13.78 -14.38 11.85
CA ALA A 93 -14.92 -15.22 11.54
C ALA A 93 -16.21 -14.51 12.00
N ALA A 94 -17.18 -14.32 11.11
CA ALA A 94 -18.41 -13.60 11.40
C ALA A 94 -19.57 -14.13 10.56
N ASN A 95 -20.75 -14.25 11.18
CA ASN A 95 -21.98 -14.47 10.44
C ASN A 95 -22.67 -13.11 10.21
N LEU A 96 -22.79 -12.70 8.95
CA LEU A 96 -23.40 -11.42 8.55
C LEU A 96 -24.73 -11.67 7.86
N GLU A 97 -25.70 -10.79 8.12
CA GLU A 97 -27.03 -10.83 7.49
C GLU A 97 -27.19 -9.60 6.59
N PHE A 98 -27.41 -9.84 5.29
CA PHE A 98 -27.64 -8.78 4.32
C PHE A 98 -29.13 -8.69 3.97
N SER A 99 -29.71 -7.52 4.20
CA SER A 99 -31.12 -7.24 3.91
C SER A 99 -31.30 -6.70 2.49
N PRO A 100 -32.48 -6.90 1.87
CA PRO A 100 -32.78 -6.37 0.55
C PRO A 100 -32.65 -4.85 0.47
N ASP A 101 -32.24 -4.34 -0.68
CA ASP A 101 -32.16 -2.89 -0.99
C ASP A 101 -31.24 -2.11 -0.04
N MET A 102 -30.26 -2.82 0.55
CA MET A 102 -29.23 -2.25 1.42
C MET A 102 -27.85 -2.39 0.79
N GLN A 103 -26.97 -1.48 1.19
CA GLN A 103 -25.54 -1.54 0.93
C GLN A 103 -24.77 -1.64 2.24
N TYR A 104 -23.68 -2.42 2.22
CA TYR A 104 -22.88 -2.75 3.39
C TYR A 104 -21.40 -2.45 3.12
N ASP A 105 -20.86 -1.48 3.85
CA ASP A 105 -19.43 -1.27 3.98
C ASP A 105 -18.90 -2.13 5.12
N ILE A 106 -18.04 -3.09 4.79
CA ILE A 106 -17.39 -3.98 5.76
C ILE A 106 -15.91 -3.61 5.82
N ILE A 107 -15.47 -3.08 6.95
CA ILE A 107 -14.11 -2.62 7.15
C ILE A 107 -13.43 -3.50 8.19
N ALA A 108 -12.36 -4.20 7.80
CA ALA A 108 -11.52 -4.93 8.74
C ALA A 108 -10.60 -3.93 9.47
N LEU A 109 -10.88 -3.64 10.73
CA LEU A 109 -10.22 -2.62 11.56
C LEU A 109 -9.47 -3.21 12.75
N ASN A 110 -8.81 -2.33 13.50
CA ASN A 110 -7.91 -2.62 14.61
C ASN A 110 -6.55 -3.18 14.13
N TYR A 111 -5.71 -3.65 15.05
CA TYR A 111 -4.45 -4.32 14.73
C TYR A 111 -4.63 -5.84 14.61
N ALA A 112 -3.68 -6.54 13.99
CA ALA A 112 -3.73 -7.97 13.68
C ALA A 112 -4.13 -8.85 14.89
N ALA A 113 -3.65 -8.50 16.09
CA ALA A 113 -3.95 -9.23 17.33
C ALA A 113 -5.41 -9.10 17.81
N SER A 114 -6.17 -8.16 17.26
CA SER A 114 -7.56 -7.87 17.65
C SER A 114 -8.39 -7.41 16.45
N ILE A 115 -8.02 -7.87 15.25
CA ILE A 115 -8.64 -7.46 14.01
C ILE A 115 -10.11 -7.91 14.02
N GLU A 116 -11.00 -7.01 13.61
CA GLU A 116 -12.44 -7.27 13.64
C GLU A 116 -13.16 -6.52 12.50
N PRO A 117 -14.32 -7.02 12.05
CA PRO A 117 -15.13 -6.33 11.06
C PRO A 117 -15.99 -5.25 11.71
N VAL A 118 -15.95 -4.03 11.17
CA VAL A 118 -16.97 -3.01 11.37
C VAL A 118 -17.88 -3.00 10.15
N VAL A 119 -19.18 -3.11 10.38
CA VAL A 119 -20.19 -3.20 9.33
C VAL A 119 -21.09 -1.98 9.41
N LEU A 120 -21.05 -1.14 8.38
CA LEU A 120 -21.96 0.00 8.22
C LEU A 120 -23.00 -0.36 7.16
N SER A 121 -24.28 -0.21 7.52
CA SER A 121 -25.39 -0.51 6.62
C SER A 121 -26.14 0.76 6.26
N ARG A 122 -26.36 1.00 4.96
CA ARG A 122 -27.11 2.14 4.42
C ARG A 122 -28.15 1.66 3.41
N SER A 123 -29.17 2.47 3.18
CA SER A 123 -30.09 2.28 2.06
C SER A 123 -29.31 2.38 0.75
N SER A 124 -29.65 1.57 -0.26
CA SER A 124 -29.05 1.66 -1.60
C SER A 124 -29.68 2.75 -2.50
N ASP A 125 -30.31 3.76 -1.89
CA ASP A 125 -30.91 4.88 -2.61
C ASP A 125 -29.86 5.66 -3.39
N ALA A 126 -30.16 5.96 -4.65
CA ALA A 126 -29.29 6.74 -5.51
C ALA A 126 -29.07 8.16 -4.96
N VAL A 127 -27.84 8.65 -5.03
CA VAL A 127 -27.50 10.05 -4.74
C VAL A 127 -27.83 10.90 -5.96
N ASP A 128 -28.47 12.06 -5.75
CA ASP A 128 -28.79 12.96 -6.85
C ASP A 128 -27.53 13.57 -7.48
N ALA A 129 -27.60 13.90 -8.77
CA ALA A 129 -26.45 14.36 -9.56
C ALA A 129 -25.87 15.73 -9.11
N ALA A 130 -26.53 16.45 -8.19
CA ALA A 130 -26.06 17.73 -7.66
C ALA A 130 -25.46 17.59 -6.25
N SER A 131 -25.55 16.40 -5.65
CA SER A 131 -25.16 16.16 -4.26
C SER A 131 -24.17 15.01 -4.15
N VAL A 132 -23.49 14.96 -3.01
CA VAL A 132 -22.55 13.92 -2.64
C VAL A 132 -22.96 13.41 -1.28
N ARG A 133 -23.06 12.10 -1.13
CA ARG A 133 -23.26 11.45 0.17
C ARG A 133 -21.91 10.99 0.69
N LEU A 134 -21.59 11.36 1.92
CA LEU A 134 -20.35 10.98 2.60
C LEU A 134 -20.68 10.27 3.90
N ASP A 135 -20.20 9.04 4.01
CA ASP A 135 -20.08 8.32 5.26
C ASP A 135 -18.63 8.41 5.76
N VAL A 136 -18.46 8.37 7.08
CA VAL A 136 -17.15 8.59 7.71
C VAL A 136 -16.97 7.64 8.89
N LEU A 137 -15.81 7.00 8.95
CA LEU A 137 -15.42 6.16 10.06
C LEU A 137 -14.05 6.56 10.59
N HIS A 138 -13.98 6.78 11.90
CA HIS A 138 -12.71 6.87 12.60
C HIS A 138 -12.18 5.45 12.87
N GLY A 139 -11.16 5.05 12.11
CA GLY A 139 -10.58 3.71 12.11
C GLY A 139 -9.20 3.61 12.77
N HIS A 140 -8.70 4.68 13.42
CA HIS A 140 -7.40 4.64 14.10
C HIS A 140 -7.56 4.21 15.57
N PRO A 141 -7.13 3.01 15.98
CA PRO A 141 -7.36 2.47 17.33
C PRO A 141 -6.69 3.28 18.45
N ASP A 142 -5.51 3.86 18.20
CA ASP A 142 -4.76 4.60 19.23
C ASP A 142 -5.06 6.11 19.30
N VAL A 143 -6.02 6.59 18.52
CA VAL A 143 -6.42 8.02 18.52
C VAL A 143 -7.80 8.14 19.14
N GLY A 144 -7.93 9.04 20.12
CA GLY A 144 -9.22 9.34 20.76
C GLY A 144 -10.25 9.97 19.80
N GLY A 145 -11.34 10.49 20.35
CA GLY A 145 -12.35 11.19 19.55
C GLY A 145 -11.76 12.31 18.68
N VAL A 146 -12.26 12.41 17.45
CA VAL A 146 -11.83 13.43 16.48
C VAL A 146 -13.01 14.28 16.02
N ASP A 147 -12.71 15.52 15.65
CA ASP A 147 -13.64 16.39 14.93
C ASP A 147 -13.28 16.37 13.44
N ILE A 148 -14.29 16.20 12.60
CA ILE A 148 -14.17 16.16 11.14
C ILE A 148 -14.73 17.45 10.57
N TYR A 149 -13.93 18.15 9.78
CA TYR A 149 -14.31 19.36 9.07
C TYR A 149 -14.41 19.05 7.58
N LEU A 150 -15.53 19.44 6.98
CA LEU A 150 -15.74 19.42 5.54
C LEU A 150 -16.10 20.84 5.11
N THR A 151 -15.13 21.56 4.53
CA THR A 151 -15.24 23.01 4.31
C THR A 151 -14.67 23.40 2.96
N THR A 152 -15.14 24.51 2.40
CA THR A 152 -14.50 25.16 1.24
C THR A 152 -13.49 26.24 1.67
N ALA A 153 -13.44 26.57 2.96
CA ALA A 153 -12.57 27.60 3.53
C ALA A 153 -11.11 27.15 3.63
N ALA A 154 -10.19 28.12 3.48
CA ALA A 154 -8.76 27.89 3.58
C ALA A 154 -8.28 27.55 5.01
N ASP A 155 -9.03 27.93 6.05
CA ASP A 155 -8.77 27.57 7.44
C ASP A 155 -10.07 27.26 8.21
N ILE A 156 -9.96 26.63 9.38
CA ILE A 156 -11.10 26.16 10.20
C ILE A 156 -11.37 27.02 11.44
N THR A 157 -10.74 28.19 11.56
CA THR A 157 -10.74 28.98 12.81
C THR A 157 -12.16 29.42 13.18
N SER A 158 -12.95 29.81 12.19
CA SER A 158 -14.36 30.22 12.33
C SER A 158 -15.37 29.11 12.01
N GLU A 159 -14.90 27.98 11.51
CA GLU A 159 -15.77 26.91 11.00
C GLU A 159 -16.24 25.99 12.11
N ALA A 160 -17.45 25.45 12.00
CA ALA A 160 -17.88 24.35 12.85
C ALA A 160 -17.41 23.02 12.26
N ALA A 161 -17.15 22.03 13.11
CA ALA A 161 -16.94 20.67 12.62
C ALA A 161 -18.24 20.14 12.03
N ALA A 162 -18.15 19.38 10.94
CA ALA A 162 -19.28 18.67 10.37
C ALA A 162 -19.72 17.51 11.27
N ILE A 163 -18.75 16.80 11.86
CA ILE A 163 -18.96 15.77 12.87
C ILE A 163 -18.03 16.06 14.05
N THR A 164 -18.56 16.06 15.27
CA THR A 164 -17.80 16.29 16.50
C THR A 164 -17.63 15.00 17.29
N ASN A 165 -16.47 14.79 17.91
CA ASN A 165 -16.18 13.63 18.77
C ASN A 165 -16.56 12.29 18.12
N LEU A 166 -16.16 12.06 16.87
CA LEU A 166 -16.26 10.76 16.23
C LEU A 166 -15.23 9.83 16.88
N GLU A 167 -15.71 8.88 17.67
CA GLU A 167 -14.87 7.90 18.37
C GLU A 167 -14.56 6.69 17.47
N PHE A 168 -13.50 5.95 17.85
CA PHE A 168 -13.03 4.79 17.11
C PHE A 168 -14.15 3.75 16.89
N LYS A 169 -14.35 3.36 15.62
CA LYS A 169 -15.35 2.38 15.14
C LYS A 169 -16.82 2.77 15.34
N VAL A 170 -17.13 4.01 15.74
CA VAL A 170 -18.52 4.41 16.00
C VAL A 170 -19.23 4.76 14.69
N ASP A 171 -20.37 4.10 14.45
CA ASP A 171 -21.35 4.54 13.46
C ASP A 171 -22.15 5.72 14.05
N SER A 172 -21.84 6.94 13.63
CA SER A 172 -22.50 8.14 14.15
C SER A 172 -23.93 8.27 13.60
N ALA A 173 -24.88 8.63 14.46
CA ALA A 173 -26.25 8.92 14.04
C ALA A 173 -26.37 10.18 13.14
N ASP A 174 -25.33 11.02 13.10
CA ASP A 174 -25.25 12.19 12.22
C ASP A 174 -24.72 11.84 10.81
N LEU A 175 -24.36 10.57 10.58
CA LEU A 175 -23.87 10.06 9.30
C LEU A 175 -24.88 9.12 8.63
N PRO A 176 -24.84 8.99 7.30
CA PRO A 176 -24.02 9.77 6.37
C PRO A 176 -24.56 11.21 6.20
N VAL A 177 -23.69 12.13 5.78
CA VAL A 177 -24.08 13.50 5.43
C VAL A 177 -24.24 13.65 3.92
N THR A 178 -25.18 14.50 3.49
CA THR A 178 -25.34 14.86 2.07
C THR A 178 -25.00 16.33 1.88
N VAL A 179 -24.07 16.63 0.99
CA VAL A 179 -23.60 17.99 0.68
C VAL A 179 -23.69 18.28 -0.82
N PRO A 180 -23.76 19.56 -1.26
CA PRO A 180 -23.66 19.89 -2.67
C PRO A 180 -22.32 19.45 -3.27
N ALA A 181 -22.32 19.06 -4.55
CA ALA A 181 -21.11 18.82 -5.32
C ALA A 181 -20.28 20.12 -5.41
N ASP A 182 -19.03 20.07 -4.93
CA ASP A 182 -18.10 21.20 -4.92
C ASP A 182 -16.67 20.69 -4.66
N THR A 183 -15.71 21.61 -4.60
CA THR A 183 -14.35 21.35 -4.13
C THR A 183 -14.25 21.65 -2.63
N TYR A 184 -14.00 20.60 -1.84
CA TYR A 184 -13.89 20.70 -0.39
C TYR A 184 -12.47 20.45 0.08
N ARG A 185 -12.22 20.77 1.34
CA ARG A 185 -11.05 20.34 2.10
C ARG A 185 -11.56 19.55 3.30
N ILE A 186 -11.07 18.33 3.44
CA ILE A 186 -11.37 17.42 4.56
C ILE A 186 -10.25 17.58 5.57
N ARG A 187 -10.61 17.96 6.80
CA ARG A 187 -9.62 18.13 7.88
C ARG A 187 -10.04 17.41 9.12
N ILE A 188 -9.05 16.92 9.86
CA ILE A 188 -9.24 16.21 11.11
C ILE A 188 -8.50 16.97 12.20
N THR A 189 -9.14 17.12 13.35
CA THR A 189 -8.53 17.64 14.58
C THR A 189 -8.88 16.71 15.75
N GLY A 190 -8.11 16.74 16.83
CA GLY A 190 -8.60 16.16 18.09
C GLY A 190 -9.87 16.89 18.59
N THR A 191 -10.75 16.20 19.30
CA THR A 191 -12.03 16.77 19.76
C THR A 191 -11.88 18.10 20.51
N GLY A 192 -12.67 19.09 20.10
CA GLY A 192 -12.69 20.44 20.66
C GLY A 192 -11.47 21.29 20.30
N SER A 193 -10.54 20.77 19.49
CA SER A 193 -9.34 21.48 19.03
C SER A 193 -9.58 22.18 17.69
N LYS A 194 -8.68 23.11 17.37
CA LYS A 194 -8.52 23.73 16.04
C LYS A 194 -7.16 23.43 15.42
N THR A 195 -6.33 22.64 16.08
CA THR A 195 -5.06 22.17 15.54
C THR A 195 -5.34 21.04 14.57
N VAL A 196 -5.16 21.33 13.28
CA VAL A 196 -5.29 20.36 12.19
C VAL A 196 -4.16 19.34 12.29
N VAL A 197 -4.52 18.06 12.28
CA VAL A 197 -3.58 16.92 12.26
C VAL A 197 -3.62 16.18 10.94
N PHE A 198 -4.62 16.43 10.10
CA PHE A 198 -4.73 15.96 8.73
C PHE A 198 -5.46 17.03 7.90
N ASP A 199 -4.94 17.40 6.74
CA ASP A 199 -5.58 18.23 5.72
C ASP A 199 -5.42 17.56 4.35
N SER A 200 -6.52 17.18 3.71
CA SER A 200 -6.51 16.55 2.38
C SER A 200 -6.01 17.48 1.27
N GLY A 201 -5.89 18.78 1.53
CA GLY A 201 -5.89 19.78 0.47
C GLY A 201 -7.26 19.87 -0.19
N GLU A 202 -7.30 20.49 -1.38
CA GLU A 202 -8.54 20.60 -2.15
C GLU A 202 -8.87 19.28 -2.86
N VAL A 203 -10.08 18.77 -2.63
CA VAL A 203 -10.61 17.54 -3.19
C VAL A 203 -11.94 17.85 -3.88
N ALA A 204 -12.02 17.57 -5.18
CA ALA A 204 -13.26 17.71 -5.93
C ALA A 204 -14.21 16.55 -5.61
N LEU A 205 -15.37 16.86 -5.06
CA LEU A 205 -16.42 15.87 -4.79
C LEU A 205 -17.49 15.94 -5.89
N ALA A 206 -17.49 14.95 -6.78
CA ALA A 206 -18.38 14.90 -7.93
C ALA A 206 -19.82 14.54 -7.51
N GLY A 207 -20.80 15.26 -8.05
CA GLY A 207 -22.22 14.98 -7.78
C GLY A 207 -22.66 13.58 -8.22
N GLY A 208 -23.60 12.99 -7.50
CA GLY A 208 -24.04 11.61 -7.63
C GLY A 208 -23.14 10.59 -6.93
N SER A 209 -22.05 11.02 -6.27
CA SER A 209 -21.13 10.10 -5.59
C SER A 209 -21.66 9.69 -4.21
N ASP A 210 -21.38 8.44 -3.86
CA ASP A 210 -21.64 7.86 -2.55
C ASP A 210 -20.31 7.33 -1.97
N LEU A 211 -19.75 8.10 -1.05
CA LEU A 211 -18.37 7.99 -0.62
C LEU A 211 -18.30 7.47 0.81
N MET A 212 -17.35 6.56 1.06
CA MET A 212 -16.98 6.14 2.41
C MET A 212 -15.56 6.59 2.69
N LEU A 213 -15.37 7.37 3.76
CA LEU A 213 -14.07 7.85 4.22
C LEU A 213 -13.70 7.14 5.52
N THR A 214 -12.58 6.41 5.53
CA THR A 214 -12.09 5.76 6.75
C THR A 214 -10.72 6.33 7.13
N ALA A 215 -10.62 7.00 8.28
CA ALA A 215 -9.34 7.49 8.80
C ALA A 215 -8.60 6.34 9.49
N VAL A 216 -7.48 5.90 8.92
CA VAL A 216 -6.70 4.72 9.36
C VAL A 216 -5.28 5.12 9.76
N PRO A 217 -4.55 4.32 10.58
CA PRO A 217 -3.19 4.67 10.98
C PRO A 217 -2.25 4.94 9.79
N ASN A 218 -1.54 6.08 9.80
CA ASN A 218 -0.47 6.28 8.83
C ASN A 218 0.75 5.46 9.28
N SER A 219 1.06 4.41 8.52
CA SER A 219 2.18 3.51 8.79
C SER A 219 3.38 3.78 7.89
N ASP A 220 3.36 4.89 7.14
CA ASP A 220 4.43 5.25 6.22
C ASP A 220 5.54 5.97 6.98
N MET A 221 6.79 5.72 6.61
CA MET A 221 7.93 6.43 7.16
C MET A 221 7.89 7.91 6.77
N GLY A 222 8.26 8.77 7.71
CA GLY A 222 8.20 10.22 7.50
C GLY A 222 6.79 10.81 7.52
N SER A 223 5.77 10.05 7.94
CA SER A 223 4.38 10.53 8.03
C SER A 223 4.27 11.84 8.82
N VAL A 224 3.58 12.84 8.26
CA VAL A 224 3.35 14.13 8.96
C VAL A 224 1.98 14.19 9.65
N SER A 225 1.09 13.25 9.31
CA SER A 225 -0.23 13.04 9.91
C SER A 225 -0.30 11.66 10.57
N PRO A 226 -0.99 11.51 11.72
CA PRO A 226 -1.22 10.20 12.33
C PRO A 226 -2.15 9.30 11.50
N VAL A 227 -2.90 9.87 10.55
CA VAL A 227 -3.86 9.14 9.72
C VAL A 227 -3.59 9.31 8.23
N ASN A 228 -3.89 8.26 7.47
CA ASN A 228 -4.33 8.38 6.08
C ASN A 228 -5.85 8.26 6.03
N VAL A 229 -6.50 8.86 5.04
CA VAL A 229 -7.94 8.68 4.81
C VAL A 229 -8.13 7.77 3.61
N LEU A 230 -8.75 6.61 3.81
CA LEU A 230 -9.19 5.73 2.74
C LEU A 230 -10.48 6.28 2.15
N LEU A 231 -10.48 6.62 0.88
CA LEU A 231 -11.65 7.04 0.13
C LEU A 231 -12.12 5.88 -0.75
N ALA A 232 -13.28 5.32 -0.41
CA ALA A 232 -13.95 4.32 -1.21
C ALA A 232 -15.09 4.96 -2.02
N ASP A 233 -14.95 5.00 -3.34
CA ASP A 233 -15.84 5.74 -4.26
C ASP A 233 -16.95 4.89 -4.91
N GLY A 234 -16.98 3.61 -4.55
CA GLY A 234 -17.90 2.59 -5.04
C GLY A 234 -17.30 1.69 -6.12
N SER A 235 -16.18 2.11 -6.72
CA SER A 235 -15.41 1.32 -7.69
C SER A 235 -14.11 0.79 -7.11
N ALA A 236 -13.44 1.58 -6.27
CA ALA A 236 -12.18 1.21 -5.64
C ALA A 236 -11.98 1.93 -4.31
N VAL A 237 -10.92 1.57 -3.60
CA VAL A 237 -10.38 2.30 -2.45
C VAL A 237 -9.11 3.02 -2.90
N SER A 238 -9.01 4.31 -2.56
CA SER A 238 -7.82 5.13 -2.78
C SER A 238 -7.36 5.75 -1.47
N VAL A 239 -6.08 6.11 -1.37
CA VAL A 239 -5.51 6.75 -0.18
C VAL A 239 -5.43 8.25 -0.40
N VAL A 240 -6.13 9.01 0.44
CA VAL A 240 -6.00 10.46 0.56
C VAL A 240 -5.00 10.75 1.68
N ARG A 241 -3.89 11.37 1.30
CA ARG A 241 -2.78 11.73 2.19
C ARG A 241 -2.92 13.16 2.68
N ASP A 242 -2.19 13.50 3.73
CA ASP A 242 -2.04 14.89 4.13
C ASP A 242 -1.34 15.69 3.02
N MET A 243 -1.77 16.92 2.78
CA MET A 243 -1.20 17.76 1.72
C MET A 243 0.26 18.15 1.97
N ALA A 244 0.75 18.02 3.19
CA ALA A 244 2.15 18.24 3.57
C ALA A 244 2.95 16.94 3.68
N GLU A 245 2.38 15.80 3.32
CA GLU A 245 3.06 14.50 3.37
C GLU A 245 4.35 14.50 2.54
N THR A 246 5.42 14.01 3.16
CA THR A 246 6.76 13.94 2.57
C THR A 246 7.00 12.60 1.86
N SER A 247 8.11 12.49 1.14
CA SER A 247 8.67 11.22 0.68
C SER A 247 9.83 10.81 1.58
N HIS A 248 9.84 9.55 2.00
CA HIS A 248 10.93 8.97 2.76
C HIS A 248 12.00 8.40 1.85
N VAL A 249 13.25 8.85 2.00
CA VAL A 249 14.37 8.41 1.18
C VAL A 249 15.43 7.77 2.05
N ARG A 250 15.94 6.62 1.62
CA ARG A 250 17.11 5.94 2.17
C ARG A 250 18.21 5.90 1.13
N VAL A 251 19.45 6.14 1.54
CA VAL A 251 20.59 6.15 0.62
C VAL A 251 21.67 5.22 1.11
N VAL A 252 22.21 4.44 0.18
CA VAL A 252 23.21 3.41 0.46
C VAL A 252 24.36 3.55 -0.51
N HIS A 253 25.57 3.61 0.03
CA HIS A 253 26.79 3.63 -0.76
C HIS A 253 27.42 2.24 -0.80
N ALA A 254 27.25 1.54 -1.92
CA ALA A 254 27.71 0.15 -2.11
C ALA A 254 28.91 0.01 -3.06
N VAL A 255 29.66 1.10 -3.29
CA VAL A 255 30.83 1.12 -4.18
C VAL A 255 32.10 1.13 -3.33
N ASP A 256 32.87 0.04 -3.35
CA ASP A 256 33.99 -0.22 -2.45
C ASP A 256 35.25 0.61 -2.74
N ASP A 257 35.41 1.02 -4.00
CA ASP A 257 36.58 1.75 -4.51
C ASP A 257 36.35 3.27 -4.64
N ALA A 258 35.22 3.79 -4.14
CA ALA A 258 34.90 5.21 -4.13
C ALA A 258 35.10 5.88 -2.75
N PRO A 259 35.41 7.20 -2.71
CA PRO A 259 35.48 7.95 -1.46
C PRO A 259 34.09 8.19 -0.89
N MET A 260 34.03 8.74 0.33
CA MET A 260 32.77 9.24 0.90
C MET A 260 32.04 10.18 -0.06
N VAL A 261 30.72 10.06 -0.12
CA VAL A 261 29.87 10.82 -1.03
C VAL A 261 28.86 11.69 -0.31
N ASP A 262 28.43 12.74 -1.00
CA ASP A 262 27.26 13.55 -0.65
C ASP A 262 26.16 13.31 -1.67
N VAL A 263 24.91 13.34 -1.23
CA VAL A 263 23.73 13.45 -2.09
C VAL A 263 23.32 14.91 -2.17
N LEU A 264 23.17 15.40 -3.40
CA LEU A 264 22.77 16.76 -3.69
C LEU A 264 21.39 16.76 -4.31
N ALA A 265 20.55 17.71 -3.90
CA ALA A 265 19.26 18.01 -4.50
C ALA A 265 19.33 19.39 -5.12
N SER A 266 19.16 19.46 -6.44
CA SER A 266 19.25 20.69 -7.24
C SER A 266 20.55 21.48 -6.98
N GLY A 267 21.66 20.73 -6.85
CA GLY A 267 23.01 21.28 -6.65
C GLY A 267 23.36 21.68 -5.22
N ALA A 268 22.48 21.46 -4.24
CA ALA A 268 22.76 21.71 -2.83
C ALA A 268 22.85 20.38 -2.05
N PRO A 269 23.83 20.19 -1.16
CA PRO A 269 23.89 19.01 -0.30
C PRO A 269 22.64 18.85 0.55
N VAL A 270 22.08 17.65 0.56
CA VAL A 270 20.91 17.32 1.39
C VAL A 270 21.36 17.08 2.82
N THR A 271 20.73 17.77 3.77
CA THR A 271 21.06 17.59 5.19
C THR A 271 20.80 16.16 5.62
N GLY A 272 21.79 15.52 6.24
CA GLY A 272 21.71 14.10 6.64
C GLY A 272 22.26 13.12 5.60
N PHE A 273 22.45 13.55 4.34
CA PHE A 273 23.01 12.74 3.26
C PHE A 273 24.38 13.26 2.79
N THR A 274 25.24 13.64 3.74
CA THR A 274 26.62 14.08 3.48
C THR A 274 27.62 13.18 4.18
N GLY A 275 28.77 12.95 3.54
CA GLY A 275 29.87 12.15 4.09
C GLY A 275 29.52 10.68 4.26
N ILE A 276 28.67 10.14 3.39
CA ILE A 276 28.20 8.75 3.44
C ILE A 276 29.39 7.86 3.08
N ALA A 277 29.76 6.95 3.98
CA ALA A 277 30.85 6.00 3.74
C ALA A 277 30.37 4.76 2.99
N PHE A 278 31.30 4.08 2.30
CA PHE A 278 31.04 2.74 1.78
C PHE A 278 30.57 1.82 2.91
N ASN A 279 29.50 1.07 2.63
CA ASN A 279 28.95 0.05 3.52
C ASN A 279 28.57 0.57 4.92
N GLU A 280 28.08 1.80 4.99
CA GLU A 280 27.68 2.43 6.25
C GLU A 280 26.36 1.87 6.80
N ILE A 281 26.33 1.55 8.09
CA ILE A 281 25.16 1.08 8.84
C ILE A 281 25.00 1.91 10.12
N PRO A 282 23.77 2.32 10.50
CA PRO A 282 22.54 2.17 9.75
C PRO A 282 22.55 3.00 8.46
N PHE A 283 21.75 2.57 7.47
CA PHE A 283 21.56 3.36 6.26
C PHE A 283 21.07 4.75 6.61
N ARG A 284 21.55 5.76 5.87
CA ARG A 284 21.07 7.11 6.04
C ARG A 284 19.65 7.19 5.49
N SER A 285 18.74 7.71 6.31
CA SER A 285 17.37 7.99 5.94
C SER A 285 17.02 9.45 6.22
N GLY A 286 16.02 9.95 5.51
CA GLY A 286 15.56 11.32 5.66
C GLY A 286 14.31 11.59 4.81
N ASP A 287 13.54 12.56 5.25
CA ASP A 287 12.29 12.93 4.61
C ASP A 287 12.49 14.18 3.74
N LEU A 288 12.04 14.10 2.50
CA LEU A 288 12.08 15.19 1.54
C LEU A 288 10.65 15.60 1.18
N PRO A 289 10.38 16.90 0.98
CA PRO A 289 9.10 17.33 0.41
C PRO A 289 8.76 16.57 -0.88
N ALA A 290 7.50 16.22 -1.07
CA ALA A 290 7.05 15.60 -2.31
C ALA A 290 7.19 16.60 -3.48
N ALA A 291 8.16 16.37 -4.35
CA ALA A 291 8.51 17.27 -5.45
C ALA A 291 9.43 16.57 -6.47
N SER A 292 9.68 17.26 -7.58
CA SER A 292 10.73 16.87 -8.53
C SER A 292 12.06 17.50 -8.14
N TYR A 293 13.13 16.70 -8.16
CA TYR A 293 14.49 17.09 -7.81
C TYR A 293 15.47 16.72 -8.90
N ASP A 294 16.48 17.56 -9.10
CA ASP A 294 17.69 17.15 -9.83
C ASP A 294 18.66 16.54 -8.83
N LEU A 295 18.61 15.22 -8.68
CA LEU A 295 19.44 14.49 -7.73
C LEU A 295 20.81 14.21 -8.34
N SER A 296 21.86 14.35 -7.54
CA SER A 296 23.21 13.93 -7.94
C SER A 296 23.98 13.38 -6.74
N VAL A 297 24.97 12.55 -7.03
CA VAL A 297 25.91 12.03 -6.02
C VAL A 297 27.30 12.49 -6.40
N ALA A 298 27.99 13.14 -5.46
CA ALA A 298 29.32 13.71 -5.68
C ALA A 298 30.28 13.30 -4.56
N ALA A 299 31.59 13.43 -4.81
CA ALA A 299 32.58 13.24 -3.77
C ALA A 299 32.38 14.25 -2.63
N SER A 300 32.37 13.77 -1.39
CA SER A 300 32.13 14.62 -0.22
C SER A 300 33.24 15.66 0.00
N ALA A 301 34.47 15.34 -0.42
CA ALA A 301 35.61 16.26 -0.35
C ALA A 301 35.53 17.40 -1.39
N ASP A 302 34.82 17.20 -2.49
CA ASP A 302 34.65 18.17 -3.58
C ASP A 302 33.38 17.84 -4.39
N ASN A 303 32.29 18.56 -4.10
CA ASN A 303 30.99 18.35 -4.75
C ASN A 303 30.96 18.72 -6.24
N SER A 304 32.04 19.27 -6.81
CA SER A 304 32.15 19.41 -8.27
C SER A 304 32.45 18.09 -8.98
N LEU A 305 32.88 17.06 -8.25
CA LEU A 305 33.15 15.71 -8.75
C LEU A 305 31.91 14.84 -8.65
N VAL A 306 30.99 15.02 -9.58
CA VAL A 306 29.73 14.25 -9.69
C VAL A 306 29.98 12.91 -10.37
N VAL A 307 29.48 11.82 -9.78
CA VAL A 307 29.58 10.45 -10.31
C VAL A 307 28.23 9.86 -10.69
N ILE A 308 27.13 10.38 -10.14
CA ILE A 308 25.75 10.06 -10.55
C ILE A 308 25.01 11.37 -10.79
N ASP A 309 24.30 11.46 -11.93
CA ASP A 309 23.41 12.57 -12.27
C ASP A 309 22.03 12.02 -12.65
N ALA A 310 20.99 12.49 -11.96
CA ALA A 310 19.61 12.04 -12.09
C ALA A 310 18.67 13.26 -12.08
N PRO A 311 18.52 13.97 -13.20
CA PRO A 311 17.65 15.13 -13.29
C PRO A 311 16.17 14.75 -13.29
N GLY A 312 15.33 15.59 -12.68
CA GLY A 312 13.88 15.46 -12.70
C GLY A 312 13.28 14.25 -11.97
N VAL A 313 13.98 13.68 -10.99
CA VAL A 313 13.47 12.58 -10.16
C VAL A 313 12.25 13.06 -9.38
N MET A 314 11.10 12.43 -9.61
CA MET A 314 9.89 12.71 -8.85
C MET A 314 9.88 11.89 -7.56
N LEU A 315 9.71 12.57 -6.43
CA LEU A 315 9.45 11.95 -5.14
C LEU A 315 7.97 12.20 -4.78
N ASP A 316 7.18 11.12 -4.80
CA ASP A 316 5.75 11.19 -4.52
C ASP A 316 5.46 11.22 -3.01
N ALA A 317 4.35 11.86 -2.63
CA ALA A 317 3.92 11.94 -1.24
C ALA A 317 3.64 10.55 -0.64
N GLY A 318 4.21 10.28 0.52
CA GLY A 318 4.15 8.98 1.21
C GLY A 318 4.90 7.87 0.49
N ALA A 319 5.72 8.18 -0.52
CA ALA A 319 6.58 7.18 -1.16
C ALA A 319 7.81 6.93 -0.29
N GLU A 320 8.13 5.65 -0.11
CA GLU A 320 9.34 5.18 0.54
C GLU A 320 10.27 4.64 -0.55
N THR A 321 11.50 5.17 -0.63
CA THR A 321 12.44 4.83 -1.69
C THR A 321 13.84 4.63 -1.13
N SER A 322 14.51 3.55 -1.53
CA SER A 322 15.94 3.38 -1.30
C SER A 322 16.72 3.57 -2.59
N ILE A 323 17.83 4.29 -2.50
CA ILE A 323 18.72 4.58 -3.62
C ILE A 323 20.11 4.05 -3.27
N TYR A 324 20.56 3.04 -4.01
CA TYR A 324 21.88 2.44 -3.86
C TYR A 324 22.79 2.98 -4.95
N ALA A 325 23.96 3.49 -4.59
CA ALA A 325 25.05 3.66 -5.54
C ALA A 325 25.74 2.30 -5.72
N VAL A 326 25.68 1.73 -6.91
CA VAL A 326 26.24 0.41 -7.25
C VAL A 326 27.21 0.51 -8.44
N GLY A 327 28.11 -0.45 -8.59
CA GLY A 327 29.13 -0.48 -9.65
C GLY A 327 30.54 -0.25 -9.11
N LYS A 328 31.46 0.16 -9.98
CA LYS A 328 32.87 0.45 -9.66
C LYS A 328 33.25 1.86 -10.10
N LEU A 329 33.99 2.57 -9.26
CA LEU A 329 34.56 3.87 -9.63
C LEU A 329 35.60 3.71 -10.72
N ASN A 330 36.53 2.76 -10.61
CA ASN A 330 37.72 2.57 -11.48
C ASN A 330 38.58 3.85 -11.62
N SER A 331 38.09 4.84 -12.36
CA SER A 331 38.55 6.22 -12.46
C SER A 331 37.37 7.14 -12.78
N ILE A 332 37.49 8.46 -12.57
CA ILE A 332 36.43 9.44 -12.90
C ILE A 332 35.96 9.33 -14.36
N THR A 333 36.81 8.88 -15.29
CA THR A 333 36.48 8.75 -16.72
C THR A 333 36.04 7.35 -17.16
N ASP A 334 36.09 6.35 -16.28
CA ASP A 334 35.79 4.93 -16.57
C ASP A 334 34.90 4.30 -15.48
N SER A 335 34.14 5.16 -14.81
CA SER A 335 33.20 4.78 -13.77
C SER A 335 32.03 4.01 -14.39
N THR A 336 31.62 2.95 -13.70
CA THR A 336 30.39 2.19 -13.96
C THR A 336 29.33 2.45 -12.90
N ILE A 337 29.56 3.43 -12.02
CA ILE A 337 28.65 3.75 -10.93
C ILE A 337 27.32 4.23 -11.50
N GLU A 338 26.24 3.63 -11.03
CA GLU A 338 24.87 4.01 -11.38
C GLU A 338 23.94 3.87 -10.17
N PRO A 339 22.80 4.60 -10.15
CA PRO A 339 21.81 4.44 -9.10
C PRO A 339 20.94 3.21 -9.35
N LEU A 340 20.79 2.38 -8.32
CA LEU A 340 19.74 1.37 -8.22
C LEU A 340 18.64 1.92 -7.30
N VAL A 341 17.51 2.30 -7.90
CA VAL A 341 16.35 2.86 -7.20
C VAL A 341 15.35 1.74 -6.93
N ILE A 342 14.96 1.59 -5.67
CA ILE A 342 14.06 0.55 -5.20
C ILE A 342 12.90 1.21 -4.46
N SER A 343 11.67 0.94 -4.90
CA SER A 343 10.48 1.29 -4.13
C SER A 343 10.38 0.38 -2.91
N GLU A 344 10.14 1.01 -1.77
CA GLU A 344 10.11 0.36 -0.48
C GLU A 344 8.68 0.13 0.02
N ASP A 345 8.56 -0.89 0.86
CA ASP A 345 7.43 -1.08 1.77
C ASP A 345 8.05 -1.35 3.14
N LEU A 346 8.18 -0.29 3.94
CA LEU A 346 8.78 -0.29 5.28
C LEU A 346 7.74 -0.47 6.39
N ARG A 347 6.48 -0.69 6.02
CA ARG A 347 5.40 -0.99 6.95
C ARG A 347 5.69 -2.30 7.69
N SER A 348 5.69 -2.29 9.01
CA SER A 348 5.75 -3.50 9.82
C SER A 348 4.48 -4.34 9.69
N VAL A 349 4.63 -5.66 9.65
CA VAL A 349 3.53 -6.64 9.63
C VAL A 349 3.66 -7.55 10.84
N ALA A 350 2.66 -7.64 11.71
CA ALA A 350 2.79 -8.27 13.02
C ALA A 350 3.07 -9.79 13.01
N LEU A 351 2.65 -10.50 11.96
CA LEU A 351 2.67 -11.97 11.94
C LEU A 351 3.88 -12.58 11.20
N TYR A 352 4.70 -11.77 10.53
CA TYR A 352 5.95 -12.19 9.90
C TYR A 352 6.90 -11.00 9.74
N SER A 353 8.10 -11.23 9.24
CA SER A 353 9.08 -10.17 8.94
C SER A 353 9.27 -10.01 7.44
N LYS A 354 9.64 -8.82 7.01
CA LYS A 354 10.08 -8.58 5.62
C LYS A 354 11.59 -8.49 5.59
N VAL A 355 12.23 -9.31 4.75
CA VAL A 355 13.67 -9.24 4.50
C VAL A 355 13.87 -8.90 3.03
N ARG A 356 14.25 -7.67 2.76
CA ARG A 356 14.71 -7.25 1.43
C ARG A 356 16.12 -7.79 1.21
N VAL A 357 16.36 -8.34 0.04
CA VAL A 357 17.70 -8.69 -0.43
C VAL A 357 18.05 -7.81 -1.62
N VAL A 358 19.23 -7.20 -1.60
CA VAL A 358 19.76 -6.39 -2.71
C VAL A 358 21.13 -6.92 -3.10
N HIS A 359 21.27 -7.34 -4.36
CA HIS A 359 22.56 -7.74 -4.90
C HIS A 359 23.31 -6.52 -5.47
N ALA A 360 24.22 -5.95 -4.67
CA ALA A 360 24.98 -4.74 -5.01
C ALA A 360 26.45 -4.99 -5.40
N SER A 361 26.91 -6.23 -5.43
CA SER A 361 28.25 -6.64 -5.87
C SER A 361 28.36 -6.79 -7.40
N PRO A 362 29.04 -5.88 -8.13
CA PRO A 362 29.31 -6.08 -9.55
C PRO A 362 30.31 -7.23 -9.79
N THR A 363 31.24 -7.50 -8.86
CA THR A 363 32.25 -8.57 -9.03
C THR A 363 31.60 -9.96 -9.07
N ALA A 364 30.59 -10.24 -8.23
CA ALA A 364 29.88 -11.50 -8.31
C ALA A 364 29.03 -11.63 -9.59
N GLY A 365 28.57 -10.50 -10.16
CA GLY A 365 27.89 -10.48 -11.46
C GLY A 365 28.70 -11.10 -12.60
N ASP A 366 30.03 -11.01 -12.55
CA ASP A 366 30.92 -11.64 -13.54
C ASP A 366 31.10 -13.15 -13.32
N LEU A 367 30.82 -13.66 -12.12
CA LEU A 367 30.93 -15.08 -11.76
C LEU A 367 29.66 -15.88 -12.10
N GLY A 368 28.53 -15.20 -12.19
CA GLY A 368 27.21 -15.77 -12.47
C GLY A 368 26.19 -15.45 -11.38
N PRO A 369 24.92 -15.89 -11.56
CA PRO A 369 23.88 -15.63 -10.57
C PRO A 369 24.16 -16.34 -9.24
N VAL A 370 23.66 -15.75 -8.16
CA VAL A 370 23.75 -16.29 -6.81
C VAL A 370 22.38 -16.70 -6.29
N ASP A 371 22.37 -17.71 -5.42
CA ASP A 371 21.24 -18.12 -4.62
C ASP A 371 21.44 -17.61 -3.18
N ILE A 372 20.34 -17.17 -2.56
CA ILE A 372 20.26 -16.86 -1.15
C ILE A 372 19.72 -18.08 -0.44
N HIS A 373 20.47 -18.55 0.54
CA HIS A 373 20.06 -19.64 1.41
C HIS A 373 19.74 -19.14 2.81
N ALA A 374 18.79 -19.79 3.47
CA ALA A 374 18.53 -19.61 4.89
C ALA A 374 18.45 -20.98 5.56
N SER A 375 19.23 -21.18 6.62
CA SER A 375 19.29 -22.44 7.36
C SER A 375 19.23 -22.21 8.87
N ALA A 376 18.40 -22.98 9.58
CA ALA A 376 18.32 -22.90 11.03
C ALA A 376 19.47 -23.64 11.74
N ASP A 377 20.11 -24.61 11.08
CA ASP A 377 21.19 -25.43 11.63
C ASP A 377 22.57 -25.10 11.02
N GLY A 378 22.62 -24.14 10.09
CA GLY A 378 23.82 -23.72 9.38
C GLY A 378 24.26 -24.67 8.26
N ASN A 379 23.51 -25.75 7.98
CA ASN A 379 23.79 -26.63 6.85
C ASN A 379 23.04 -26.17 5.60
N PHE A 380 23.72 -26.07 4.46
CA PHE A 380 23.12 -25.64 3.20
C PHE A 380 22.94 -26.79 2.21
N SER A 381 21.84 -26.74 1.47
CA SER A 381 21.48 -27.71 0.44
C SER A 381 20.50 -27.08 -0.55
N ALA A 382 20.02 -27.86 -1.53
CA ALA A 382 18.97 -27.41 -2.45
C ALA A 382 17.71 -26.92 -1.72
N ASP A 383 17.38 -27.55 -0.59
CA ASP A 383 16.15 -27.27 0.16
C ASP A 383 16.24 -25.99 1.00
N THR A 384 17.43 -25.41 1.14
CA THR A 384 17.64 -24.17 1.91
C THR A 384 17.64 -22.91 1.04
N VAL A 385 17.49 -23.05 -0.28
CA VAL A 385 17.37 -21.91 -1.21
C VAL A 385 16.05 -21.18 -0.92
N VAL A 386 16.14 -19.93 -0.48
CA VAL A 386 14.97 -19.05 -0.25
C VAL A 386 14.77 -18.05 -1.38
N LEU A 387 15.81 -17.80 -2.18
CA LEU A 387 15.75 -16.95 -3.36
C LEU A 387 16.80 -17.41 -4.36
N ALA A 388 16.41 -17.73 -5.59
CA ALA A 388 17.29 -18.32 -6.59
C ALA A 388 17.62 -17.38 -7.76
N GLY A 389 18.80 -17.51 -8.33
CA GLY A 389 19.14 -16.95 -9.64
C GLY A 389 19.30 -15.43 -9.68
N ILE A 390 19.74 -14.82 -8.59
CA ILE A 390 19.84 -13.37 -8.42
C ILE A 390 21.10 -12.84 -9.11
N ASN A 391 20.91 -11.91 -10.03
CA ASN A 391 21.99 -11.22 -10.74
C ASN A 391 22.33 -9.89 -10.06
N PHE A 392 23.45 -9.29 -10.46
CA PHE A 392 23.79 -7.93 -10.04
C PHE A 392 22.63 -6.95 -10.34
N LYS A 393 22.27 -6.15 -9.33
CA LYS A 393 21.12 -5.21 -9.28
C LYS A 393 19.74 -5.83 -9.12
N ASP A 394 19.63 -7.16 -9.13
CA ASP A 394 18.37 -7.80 -8.75
C ASP A 394 18.12 -7.57 -7.25
N ASN A 395 16.85 -7.44 -6.91
CA ASN A 395 16.38 -7.33 -5.53
C ASN A 395 15.05 -8.05 -5.37
N ALA A 396 14.76 -8.50 -4.15
CA ALA A 396 13.51 -9.14 -3.80
C ALA A 396 13.16 -8.88 -2.34
N VAL A 397 11.90 -9.09 -1.98
CA VAL A 397 11.45 -9.09 -0.58
C VAL A 397 10.97 -10.48 -0.24
N LEU A 398 11.50 -11.03 0.85
CA LEU A 398 11.09 -12.30 1.42
C LEU A 398 10.23 -12.04 2.64
N ASN A 399 9.07 -12.67 2.72
CA ASN A 399 8.32 -12.75 3.97
C ASN A 399 8.87 -13.93 4.77
N VAL A 400 9.39 -13.67 5.95
CA VAL A 400 10.15 -14.64 6.77
C VAL A 400 9.48 -14.76 8.12
N ALA A 401 9.25 -15.99 8.59
CA ALA A 401 8.78 -16.21 9.95
C ALA A 401 9.87 -15.82 10.96
N GLY A 402 9.48 -15.36 12.14
CA GLY A 402 10.44 -15.07 13.20
C GLY A 402 11.26 -16.30 13.59
N GLY A 403 12.57 -16.12 13.74
CA GLY A 403 13.51 -17.20 14.04
C GLY A 403 14.97 -16.77 13.89
N THR A 404 15.89 -17.64 14.30
CA THR A 404 17.32 -17.46 14.06
C THR A 404 17.74 -18.28 12.85
N TYR A 405 18.38 -17.63 11.89
CA TYR A 405 18.80 -18.23 10.63
C TYR A 405 20.27 -17.89 10.38
N THR A 406 21.00 -18.84 9.81
CA THR A 406 22.23 -18.57 9.07
C THR A 406 21.86 -18.32 7.62
N PHE A 407 22.09 -17.11 7.15
CA PHE A 407 21.93 -16.73 5.75
C PHE A 407 23.25 -16.92 5.02
N ALA A 408 23.20 -17.42 3.78
CA ALA A 408 24.36 -17.55 2.92
C ALA A 408 24.08 -17.09 1.50
N VAL A 409 25.10 -16.53 0.86
CA VAL A 409 25.14 -16.25 -0.58
C VAL A 409 26.02 -17.30 -1.24
N ILE A 410 25.44 -18.09 -2.14
CA ILE A 410 26.11 -19.21 -2.82
C ILE A 410 25.96 -19.01 -4.33
N LEU A 411 27.00 -19.29 -5.12
CA LEU A 411 26.84 -19.29 -6.58
C LEU A 411 25.81 -20.36 -6.98
N ALA A 412 24.83 -20.02 -7.82
CA ALA A 412 23.77 -20.95 -8.22
C ALA A 412 24.31 -22.19 -8.97
N SER A 413 25.53 -22.12 -9.49
CA SER A 413 26.23 -23.25 -10.11
C SER A 413 26.96 -24.16 -9.12
N ASP A 414 27.10 -23.77 -7.86
CA ASP A 414 27.82 -24.52 -6.84
C ASP A 414 26.96 -25.63 -6.22
N THR A 415 27.15 -26.85 -6.73
CA THR A 415 26.49 -28.05 -6.21
C THR A 415 27.04 -28.55 -4.86
N THR A 416 28.12 -27.94 -4.34
CA THR A 416 28.68 -28.26 -3.02
C THR A 416 28.10 -27.39 -1.90
N TYR A 417 27.32 -26.35 -2.26
CA TYR A 417 26.73 -25.39 -1.33
C TYR A 417 27.73 -24.73 -0.40
N SER A 418 28.87 -24.29 -0.94
CA SER A 418 29.88 -23.56 -0.19
C SER A 418 29.57 -22.06 -0.20
N PRO A 419 29.28 -21.42 0.96
CA PRO A 419 29.03 -19.99 1.04
C PRO A 419 30.21 -19.15 0.55
N ALA A 420 29.92 -18.17 -0.30
CA ALA A 420 30.84 -17.06 -0.55
C ALA A 420 30.90 -16.14 0.67
N ILE A 421 29.74 -15.89 1.28
CA ILE A 421 29.54 -15.13 2.50
C ILE A 421 28.40 -15.80 3.27
N GLU A 422 28.51 -15.85 4.60
CA GLU A 422 27.42 -16.28 5.48
C GLU A 422 27.37 -15.43 6.74
N THR A 423 26.17 -15.25 7.30
CA THR A 423 25.98 -14.53 8.56
C THR A 423 24.81 -15.13 9.34
N MET A 424 24.87 -15.08 10.67
CA MET A 424 23.77 -15.50 11.52
C MET A 424 22.96 -14.27 11.96
N ALA A 425 21.65 -14.32 11.77
CA ALA A 425 20.74 -13.26 12.18
C ALA A 425 19.51 -13.82 12.89
N THR A 426 19.01 -13.06 13.86
CA THR A 426 17.71 -13.30 14.47
C THR A 426 16.72 -12.34 13.84
N ILE A 427 15.67 -12.91 13.26
CA ILE A 427 14.58 -12.23 12.59
C ILE A 427 13.37 -12.26 13.52
N GLU A 428 12.82 -11.11 13.85
CA GLU A 428 11.62 -10.98 14.70
C GLU A 428 10.42 -10.56 13.87
N ASN A 429 9.26 -11.20 14.10
CA ASN A 429 7.99 -10.81 13.49
C ASN A 429 7.74 -9.31 13.68
N GLY A 430 7.17 -8.64 12.68
CA GLY A 430 7.04 -7.17 12.70
C GLY A 430 8.27 -6.42 12.21
N GLY A 431 9.44 -7.07 12.12
CA GLY A 431 10.65 -6.45 11.62
C GLY A 431 10.68 -6.31 10.10
N VAL A 432 11.22 -5.19 9.63
CA VAL A 432 11.63 -4.96 8.24
C VAL A 432 13.14 -4.82 8.21
N TYR A 433 13.77 -5.64 7.38
CA TYR A 433 15.22 -5.75 7.29
C TYR A 433 15.66 -5.62 5.83
N THR A 434 16.87 -5.11 5.63
CA THR A 434 17.52 -5.12 4.33
C THR A 434 18.88 -5.78 4.42
N ALA A 435 19.07 -6.84 3.63
CA ALA A 435 20.35 -7.50 3.42
C ALA A 435 20.97 -7.03 2.10
N VAL A 436 22.22 -6.56 2.14
CA VAL A 436 22.95 -6.08 0.95
C VAL A 436 24.24 -6.87 0.79
N ALA A 437 24.43 -7.44 -0.41
CA ALA A 437 25.70 -8.08 -0.77
C ALA A 437 26.57 -7.11 -1.55
N THR A 438 27.74 -6.74 -1.00
CA THR A 438 28.72 -5.81 -1.57
C THR A 438 30.04 -6.49 -1.96
N ASP A 439 30.88 -5.79 -2.72
CA ASP A 439 32.12 -6.30 -3.32
C ASP A 439 33.29 -6.53 -2.34
N ASP A 440 33.16 -6.15 -1.07
CA ASP A 440 34.19 -6.36 -0.06
C ASP A 440 34.25 -7.81 0.46
N PHE A 441 33.24 -8.62 0.15
CA PHE A 441 33.09 -10.05 0.50
C PHE A 441 33.42 -10.36 1.97
N SER A 442 33.28 -9.38 2.86
CA SER A 442 33.78 -9.45 4.23
C SER A 442 32.71 -9.93 5.21
N ASP A 443 31.45 -9.54 4.98
CA ASP A 443 30.25 -9.98 5.71
C ASP A 443 28.99 -9.70 4.86
N LEU A 444 27.86 -10.33 5.21
CA LEU A 444 26.54 -9.98 4.68
C LEU A 444 25.97 -8.87 5.56
N VAL A 445 25.75 -7.70 4.96
CA VAL A 445 25.26 -6.54 5.68
C VAL A 445 23.77 -6.67 5.91
N LEU A 446 23.36 -6.84 7.17
CA LEU A 446 21.96 -6.82 7.56
C LEU A 446 21.63 -5.52 8.30
N ASN A 447 20.86 -4.65 7.67
CA ASN A 447 20.31 -3.45 8.28
C ASN A 447 18.92 -3.73 8.84
N VAL A 448 18.68 -3.29 10.08
CA VAL A 448 17.32 -3.21 10.65
C VAL A 448 16.72 -1.89 10.20
N ASP A 449 15.67 -1.95 9.39
CA ASP A 449 15.06 -0.77 8.79
C ASP A 449 14.01 -0.18 9.72
N THR A 450 13.06 -1.01 10.12
CA THR A 450 11.98 -0.71 11.05
C THR A 450 11.63 -1.95 11.85
N MET A 451 11.03 -1.76 13.02
CA MET A 451 10.49 -2.82 13.85
C MET A 451 9.07 -2.43 14.26
N ALA A 452 8.17 -3.42 14.33
CA ALA A 452 6.90 -3.21 15.01
C ALA A 452 7.16 -2.80 16.46
N PRO A 453 6.40 -1.85 17.03
CA PRO A 453 6.52 -1.45 18.42
C PRO A 453 6.24 -2.58 19.42
#